data_AF-A0A133XDX3-F1
#
_entry.id   AF-A0A133XDX3-F1
#
_cell.length_a   1.000
_cell.length_b   1.000
_cell.length_c   1.000
_cell.angle_alpha   90.00
_cell.angle_beta   90.00
_cell.angle_gamma   90.00
#
_symmetry.space_group_name_H-M   'P 1'
#
loop_
_entity.id
_entity.type
_entity.pdbx_description
1 polymer ?
#
loop_
_entity_poly.entity_id
_entity_poly.type
_entity_poly.pdbx_seq_one_letter_code
_entity_poly.pdbx_strand_id
1 'polypeptide(L)'
;MLVLGICGTAQAAESAGMIKTSKGSVTLERDGQKLIAVVGTPVLVADKLRTGSDGAVGVTLRDSTLLSAGPNSLITIDKFAFDSTTTDGQMSVGIRKGTLSVASGKIAKKTPESVDFHTPTSVLGVRGTEFVIEVGDGRED
;
A
#
# COMPACT_ATOMS: atom_id res chain seq x y z
N MET A 1 42.21 23.09 -10.52
CA MET A 1 41.66 21.72 -10.43
C MET A 1 40.23 21.84 -9.92
N LEU A 2 39.26 21.77 -10.84
CA LEU A 2 37.84 22.03 -10.60
C LEU A 2 37.18 20.70 -10.17
N VAL A 3 36.69 20.60 -8.93
CA VAL A 3 35.90 19.44 -8.48
C VAL A 3 34.42 19.83 -8.55
N LEU A 4 33.73 19.29 -9.55
CA LEU A 4 32.30 19.42 -9.75
C LEU A 4 31.58 18.51 -8.74
N GLY A 5 30.93 19.10 -7.73
CA GLY A 5 30.09 18.37 -6.79
C GLY A 5 28.73 18.07 -7.42
N ILE A 6 28.48 16.79 -7.74
CA ILE A 6 27.18 16.33 -8.24
C ILE A 6 26.27 16.18 -7.01
N CYS A 7 25.42 17.19 -6.77
CA CYS A 7 24.39 17.10 -5.76
C CYS A 7 23.31 16.14 -6.29
N GLY A 8 23.29 14.90 -5.79
CA GLY A 8 22.25 13.94 -6.10
C GLY A 8 20.89 14.51 -5.71
N THR A 9 19.97 14.59 -6.67
CA THR A 9 18.57 14.91 -6.40
C THR A 9 17.99 13.78 -5.56
N ALA A 10 17.87 14.00 -4.25
CA ALA A 10 17.04 13.17 -3.40
C ALA A 10 15.59 13.34 -3.87
N GLN A 11 15.15 12.48 -4.78
CA GLN A 11 13.77 12.40 -5.19
C GLN A 11 12.98 11.95 -3.96
N ALA A 12 12.33 12.90 -3.29
CA ALA A 12 11.48 12.62 -2.16
C ALA A 12 10.35 11.71 -2.66
N ALA A 13 10.39 10.43 -2.28
CA ALA A 13 9.34 9.49 -2.63
C ALA A 13 7.99 10.02 -2.13
N GLU A 14 7.00 10.00 -3.02
CA GLU A 14 5.71 10.63 -2.76
C GLU A 14 4.98 9.89 -1.62
N SER A 15 4.48 10.67 -0.64
CA SER A 15 3.74 10.10 0.47
C SER A 15 2.36 9.65 0.02
N ALA A 16 2.13 8.35 0.09
CA ALA A 16 0.85 7.72 -0.21
C ALA A 16 -0.10 7.79 0.99
N GLY A 17 0.45 7.65 2.20
CA GLY A 17 -0.36 7.61 3.41
C GLY A 17 0.44 7.42 4.70
N MET A 18 -0.26 6.91 5.71
CA MET A 18 0.30 6.71 7.05
C MET A 18 -0.27 5.46 7.71
N ILE A 19 0.59 4.74 8.42
CA ILE A 19 0.19 3.63 9.27
C ILE A 19 -0.59 4.16 10.47
N LYS A 20 -1.84 3.73 10.62
CA LYS A 20 -2.71 4.07 11.76
C LYS A 20 -2.80 2.95 12.78
N THR A 21 -2.63 1.70 12.36
CA THR A 21 -2.59 0.54 13.27
C THR A 21 -1.46 -0.38 12.87
N SER A 22 -0.77 -0.94 13.85
CA SER A 22 0.26 -1.96 13.66
C SER A 22 0.22 -2.90 14.86
N LYS A 23 0.09 -4.20 14.61
CA LYS A 23 0.03 -5.26 15.62
C LYS A 23 0.89 -6.45 15.17
N GLY A 24 1.55 -7.10 16.10
CA GLY A 24 2.43 -8.24 15.82
C GLY A 24 3.64 -7.84 14.98
N SER A 25 4.13 -8.77 14.15
CA SER A 25 5.25 -8.50 13.25
C SER A 25 4.79 -7.75 11.99
N VAL A 26 5.17 -6.48 11.86
CA VAL A 26 4.92 -5.65 10.68
C VAL A 26 6.21 -4.98 10.23
N THR A 27 6.57 -5.18 8.98
CA THR A 27 7.76 -4.59 8.35
C THR A 27 7.40 -3.85 7.08
N LEU A 28 8.10 -2.76 6.83
CA LEU A 28 8.02 -1.97 5.61
C LEU A 28 9.38 -2.06 4.92
N GLU A 29 9.40 -2.44 3.66
CA GLU A 29 10.60 -2.47 2.84
C GLU A 29 10.60 -1.27 1.89
N ARG A 30 11.61 -0.41 2.00
CA ARG A 30 11.83 0.79 1.21
C ARG A 30 13.24 0.78 0.64
N ASP A 31 13.38 0.88 -0.67
CA ASP A 31 14.70 0.88 -1.34
C ASP A 31 15.60 -0.30 -0.89
N GLY A 32 15.00 -1.48 -0.67
CA GLY A 32 15.70 -2.68 -0.21
C GLY A 32 16.01 -2.73 1.30
N GLN A 33 15.75 -1.65 2.05
CA GLN A 33 15.90 -1.62 3.50
C GLN A 33 14.60 -2.00 4.19
N LYS A 34 14.69 -2.86 5.20
CA LYS A 34 13.55 -3.25 6.03
C LYS A 34 13.49 -2.39 7.28
N LEU A 35 12.36 -1.72 7.47
CA LEU A 35 12.04 -0.91 8.63
C LEU A 35 10.90 -1.57 9.40
N ILE A 36 10.87 -1.38 10.71
CA ILE A 36 9.73 -1.78 11.52
C ILE A 36 8.60 -0.78 11.25
N ALA A 37 7.44 -1.29 10.83
CA ALA A 37 6.30 -0.47 10.50
C ALA A 37 5.45 -0.23 11.76
N VAL A 38 5.69 0.89 12.44
CA VAL A 38 4.92 1.31 13.63
C VAL A 38 3.86 2.34 13.28
N VAL A 39 2.91 2.57 14.17
CA VAL A 39 1.91 3.64 14.02
C VAL A 39 2.59 4.99 13.85
N GLY A 40 2.12 5.79 12.89
CA GLY A 40 2.70 7.08 12.52
C GLY A 40 3.76 6.99 11.42
N THR A 41 4.21 5.80 11.05
CA THR A 41 5.16 5.63 9.94
C THR A 41 4.52 6.09 8.63
N PRO A 42 5.16 7.00 7.87
CA PRO A 42 4.68 7.38 6.55
C PRO A 42 4.92 6.24 5.56
N VAL A 43 3.89 5.95 4.76
CA VAL A 43 3.97 5.00 3.66
C VAL A 43 4.12 5.79 2.37
N LEU A 44 5.15 5.47 1.61
CA LEU A 44 5.50 6.11 0.35
C LEU A 44 5.16 5.19 -0.83
N VAL A 45 5.09 5.78 -2.02
CA VAL A 45 4.99 5.01 -3.25
C VAL A 45 6.23 4.10 -3.40
N ALA A 46 6.01 2.90 -3.93
CA ALA A 46 6.94 1.77 -4.05
C ALA A 46 7.31 1.06 -2.73
N ASP A 47 6.73 1.44 -1.59
CA ASP A 47 6.91 0.69 -0.35
C ASP A 47 6.22 -0.68 -0.41
N LYS A 48 6.87 -1.68 0.18
CA LYS A 48 6.29 -3.00 0.40
C LYS A 48 6.01 -3.23 1.87
N LEU A 49 4.76 -3.47 2.20
CA LEU A 49 4.31 -3.83 3.54
C LEU A 49 4.23 -5.34 3.66
N ARG A 50 4.85 -5.88 4.72
CA ARG A 50 4.84 -7.31 5.04
C ARG A 50 4.41 -7.53 6.48
N THR A 51 3.42 -8.38 6.66
CA THR A 51 2.97 -8.85 7.98
C THR A 51 3.43 -10.28 8.23
N GLY A 52 3.76 -10.59 9.48
CA GLY A 52 4.01 -11.96 9.96
C GLY A 52 2.71 -12.73 10.21
N SER A 53 2.82 -13.92 10.79
CA SER A 53 1.68 -14.80 11.12
C SER A 53 0.77 -14.26 12.23
N ASP A 54 1.28 -13.34 13.05
CA ASP A 54 0.55 -12.58 14.09
C ASP A 54 0.35 -11.11 13.68
N GLY A 55 0.75 -10.75 12.45
CA GLY A 55 0.86 -9.38 12.00
C GLY A 55 -0.45 -8.84 11.44
N ALA A 56 -0.79 -7.59 11.78
CA ALA A 56 -1.86 -6.84 11.15
C ALA A 56 -1.49 -5.37 11.07
N VAL A 57 -1.79 -4.73 9.93
CA VAL A 57 -1.48 -3.30 9.71
C VAL A 57 -2.63 -2.59 9.03
N GLY A 58 -2.93 -1.38 9.49
CA GLY A 58 -3.92 -0.49 8.89
C GLY A 58 -3.24 0.78 8.41
N VAL A 59 -3.45 1.11 7.14
CA VAL A 59 -2.90 2.29 6.47
C VAL A 59 -4.04 3.18 6.02
N THR A 60 -3.95 4.46 6.33
CA THR A 60 -4.84 5.49 5.77
C THR A 60 -4.09 6.25 4.69
N LEU A 61 -4.62 6.23 3.47
CA LEU A 61 -4.09 6.98 2.35
C LEU A 61 -4.62 8.42 2.35
N ARG A 62 -3.98 9.29 1.57
CA ARG A 62 -4.33 10.72 1.53
C ARG A 62 -5.73 10.99 0.95
N ASP A 63 -6.27 10.07 0.16
CA ASP A 63 -7.63 10.17 -0.39
C ASP A 63 -8.70 9.65 0.58
N SER A 64 -8.32 9.33 1.83
CA SER A 64 -9.16 8.67 2.85
C SER A 64 -9.48 7.20 2.59
N THR A 65 -8.78 6.54 1.65
CA THR A 65 -8.83 5.08 1.54
C THR A 65 -8.21 4.43 2.78
N LEU A 66 -8.86 3.39 3.30
CA LEU A 66 -8.34 2.56 4.38
C LEU A 66 -7.94 1.20 3.84
N LEU A 67 -6.66 0.86 4.00
CA LEU A 67 -6.10 -0.44 3.65
C LEU A 67 -5.79 -1.20 4.94
N SER A 68 -6.39 -2.37 5.13
CA SER A 68 -6.14 -3.21 6.30
C SER A 68 -5.61 -4.56 5.87
N ALA A 69 -4.35 -4.84 6.19
CA ALA A 69 -3.70 -6.10 5.90
C ALA A 69 -3.79 -7.05 7.10
N GLY A 70 -4.16 -8.29 6.83
CA GLY A 70 -4.15 -9.38 7.80
C GLY A 70 -2.78 -10.07 7.93
N PRO A 71 -2.75 -11.24 8.58
CA PRO A 71 -1.54 -12.06 8.73
C PRO A 71 -0.98 -12.57 7.41
N ASN A 72 0.34 -12.77 7.37
CA ASN A 72 1.09 -13.30 6.23
C ASN A 72 0.90 -12.53 4.91
N SER A 73 0.52 -11.26 4.98
CA SER A 73 0.25 -10.42 3.83
C SER A 73 1.53 -9.80 3.26
N LEU A 74 1.57 -9.68 1.94
CA LEU A 74 2.59 -8.92 1.22
C LEU A 74 1.90 -7.97 0.23
N ILE A 75 1.95 -6.68 0.55
CA ILE A 75 1.26 -5.62 -0.19
C ILE A 75 2.30 -4.61 -0.67
N THR A 76 2.09 -4.04 -1.85
CA THR A 76 2.93 -3.00 -2.45
C THR A 76 2.05 -1.86 -2.90
N ILE A 77 2.47 -0.62 -2.64
CA ILE A 77 1.81 0.57 -3.19
C ILE A 77 2.58 0.95 -4.45
N ASP A 78 2.14 0.45 -5.61
CA ASP A 78 2.86 0.66 -6.87
C ASP A 78 2.72 2.10 -7.37
N LYS A 79 1.52 2.68 -7.25
CA LYS A 79 1.25 4.08 -7.60
C LYS A 79 0.24 4.68 -6.65
N PHE A 80 0.47 5.93 -6.30
CA PHE A 80 -0.51 6.74 -5.61
C PHE A 80 -0.28 8.20 -5.98
N ALA A 81 -1.31 8.85 -6.50
CA ALA A 81 -1.34 10.28 -6.79
C ALA A 81 -2.73 10.78 -6.40
N PHE A 82 -2.81 11.88 -5.64
CA PHE A 82 -4.08 12.44 -5.21
C PHE A 82 -4.03 13.96 -5.11
N ASP A 83 -4.91 14.63 -5.84
CA ASP A 83 -5.17 16.06 -5.72
C ASP A 83 -6.37 16.30 -4.79
N SER A 84 -6.15 16.90 -3.63
CA SER A 84 -7.22 17.18 -2.67
C SER A 84 -8.18 18.30 -3.09
N THR A 85 -7.80 19.12 -4.07
CA THR A 85 -8.58 20.25 -4.60
C THR A 85 -9.57 19.75 -5.64
N THR A 86 -9.09 19.00 -6.63
CA THR A 86 -9.95 18.47 -7.70
C THR A 86 -10.55 17.11 -7.34
N THR A 87 -9.99 16.42 -6.34
CA THR A 87 -10.31 15.03 -5.98
C THR A 87 -9.93 14.03 -7.10
N ASP A 88 -9.14 14.45 -8.09
CA ASP A 88 -8.56 13.54 -9.08
C ASP A 88 -7.36 12.80 -8.51
N GLY A 89 -7.09 11.61 -9.03
CA GLY A 89 -5.98 10.81 -8.60
C GLY A 89 -5.90 9.47 -9.29
N GLN A 90 -4.84 8.72 -8.99
CA GLN A 90 -4.63 7.36 -9.44
C GLN A 90 -4.06 6.54 -8.29
N MET A 91 -4.54 5.32 -8.14
CA MET A 91 -4.08 4.38 -7.13
C MET A 91 -3.88 3.01 -7.75
N SER A 92 -2.70 2.41 -7.55
CA SER A 92 -2.42 1.03 -7.93
C SER A 92 -1.78 0.32 -6.76
N VAL A 93 -2.41 -0.76 -6.31
CA VAL A 93 -1.98 -1.54 -5.14
C VAL A 93 -1.84 -3.01 -5.53
N GLY A 94 -0.64 -3.55 -5.38
CA GLY A 94 -0.37 -4.97 -5.55
C GLY A 94 -0.51 -5.73 -4.24
N ILE A 95 -1.18 -6.89 -4.25
CA ILE A 95 -1.13 -7.88 -3.18
C ILE A 95 -0.66 -9.22 -3.75
N ARG A 96 0.44 -9.72 -3.18
CA ARG A 96 1.05 -10.98 -3.63
C ARG A 96 0.60 -12.19 -2.83
N LYS A 97 0.22 -12.01 -1.56
CA LYS A 97 -0.28 -13.06 -0.69
C LYS A 97 -0.98 -12.47 0.54
N GLY A 98 -1.75 -13.30 1.23
CA GLY A 98 -2.45 -12.99 2.47
C GLY A 98 -3.79 -12.30 2.22
N THR A 99 -4.23 -11.50 3.17
CA THR A 99 -5.52 -10.82 3.12
C THR A 99 -5.34 -9.30 3.16
N LEU A 100 -6.11 -8.59 2.33
CA LEU A 100 -6.22 -7.13 2.32
C LEU A 100 -7.70 -6.73 2.28
N SER A 101 -8.16 -6.00 3.28
CA SER A 101 -9.44 -5.29 3.25
C SER A 101 -9.23 -3.86 2.79
N VAL A 102 -10.09 -3.39 1.89
CA VAL A 102 -10.04 -2.03 1.34
C VAL A 102 -11.38 -1.36 1.55
N ALA A 103 -11.38 -0.22 2.24
CA ALA A 103 -12.50 0.70 2.25
C ALA A 103 -12.21 1.89 1.31
N SER A 104 -12.99 1.97 0.23
CA SER A 104 -12.78 2.92 -0.87
C SER A 104 -12.85 4.38 -0.43
N GLY A 105 -11.79 5.13 -0.75
CA GLY A 105 -11.68 6.57 -0.52
C GLY A 105 -12.29 7.42 -1.62
N LYS A 106 -11.83 8.67 -1.72
CA LYS A 106 -12.39 9.68 -2.62
C LYS A 106 -12.08 9.41 -4.10
N ILE A 107 -10.90 8.86 -4.42
CA ILE A 107 -10.52 8.55 -5.82
C ILE A 107 -11.47 7.50 -6.37
N ALA A 108 -11.62 6.37 -5.67
CA ALA A 108 -12.51 5.28 -6.06
C ALA A 108 -13.99 5.70 -6.20
N LYS A 109 -14.43 6.71 -5.44
CA LYS A 109 -15.80 7.25 -5.55
C LYS A 109 -16.00 8.17 -6.74
N LYS A 110 -14.97 8.93 -7.13
CA LYS A 110 -15.04 9.88 -8.25
C LYS A 110 -14.75 9.19 -9.58
N THR A 111 -13.70 8.38 -9.60
CA THR A 111 -13.11 7.77 -10.80
C THR A 111 -12.67 6.33 -10.45
N PRO A 112 -13.63 5.39 -10.37
CA PRO A 112 -13.34 3.99 -10.04
C PRO A 112 -12.27 3.35 -10.95
N GLU A 113 -12.21 3.75 -12.22
CA GLU A 113 -11.26 3.29 -13.22
C GLU A 113 -9.82 3.76 -12.99
N SER A 114 -9.61 4.70 -12.05
CA SER A 114 -8.27 5.14 -11.64
C SER A 114 -7.75 4.37 -10.42
N VAL A 115 -8.44 3.31 -10.01
CA VAL A 115 -8.07 2.46 -8.89
C VAL A 115 -7.92 1.02 -9.35
N ASP A 116 -6.69 0.49 -9.27
CA ASP A 116 -6.36 -0.86 -9.70
C ASP A 116 -5.78 -1.69 -8.55
N PHE A 117 -6.25 -2.94 -8.41
CA PHE A 117 -5.71 -3.91 -7.48
C PHE A 117 -5.13 -5.11 -8.23
N HIS A 118 -3.83 -5.37 -8.04
CA HIS A 118 -3.12 -6.42 -8.76
C HIS A 118 -2.89 -7.63 -7.85
N THR A 119 -3.34 -8.82 -8.28
CA THR A 119 -3.13 -10.07 -7.51
C THR A 119 -2.78 -11.24 -8.44
N PRO A 120 -1.94 -12.19 -8.01
CA PRO A 120 -1.52 -13.31 -8.85
C PRO A 120 -2.59 -14.39 -9.09
N THR A 121 -3.51 -14.63 -8.15
CA THR A 121 -4.39 -15.83 -8.18
C THR A 121 -5.87 -15.57 -7.80
N SER A 122 -6.35 -14.33 -7.94
CA SER A 122 -7.63 -13.78 -7.42
C SER A 122 -8.80 -14.73 -7.08
N VAL A 123 -9.29 -14.61 -5.83
CA VAL A 123 -10.72 -14.70 -5.49
C VAL A 123 -11.13 -13.37 -4.84
N LEU A 124 -12.05 -12.61 -5.44
CA LEU A 124 -12.52 -11.31 -4.93
C LEU A 124 -13.90 -11.46 -4.28
N GLY A 125 -13.97 -11.33 -2.95
CA GLY A 125 -15.22 -11.31 -2.19
C GLY A 125 -15.68 -9.87 -1.92
N VAL A 126 -16.93 -9.55 -2.28
CA VAL A 126 -17.53 -8.21 -2.07
C VAL A 126 -18.52 -8.26 -0.90
N ARG A 127 -18.36 -7.40 0.12
CA ARG A 127 -19.40 -7.13 1.13
C ARG A 127 -19.53 -5.62 1.34
N GLY A 128 -20.49 -4.99 0.66
CA GLY A 128 -20.75 -3.56 0.77
C GLY A 128 -19.76 -2.70 -0.04
N THR A 129 -19.27 -1.60 0.53
CA THR A 129 -18.22 -0.73 -0.07
C THR A 129 -16.81 -1.12 0.36
N GLU A 130 -16.71 -2.26 1.06
CA GLU A 130 -15.46 -2.85 1.52
C GLU A 130 -15.22 -4.15 0.75
N PHE A 131 -14.01 -4.31 0.23
CA PHE A 131 -13.62 -5.47 -0.57
C PHE A 131 -12.47 -6.17 0.14
N VAL A 132 -12.58 -7.50 0.26
CA VAL A 132 -11.53 -8.33 0.85
C VAL A 132 -10.87 -9.13 -0.26
N ILE A 133 -9.57 -8.95 -0.38
CA ILE A 133 -8.72 -9.65 -1.33
C ILE A 133 -7.96 -10.70 -0.54
N GLU A 134 -8.23 -11.98 -0.83
CA GLU A 134 -7.47 -13.10 -0.29
C GLU A 134 -6.64 -13.72 -1.41
N VAL A 135 -5.34 -13.85 -1.16
CA VAL A 135 -4.39 -14.45 -2.09
C VAL A 135 -3.72 -15.60 -1.37
N GLY A 136 -4.10 -16.83 -1.74
CA GLY A 136 -3.44 -18.03 -1.28
C GLY A 136 -2.01 -18.12 -1.82
N ASP A 137 -1.10 -18.67 -1.02
CA ASP A 137 0.22 -19.08 -1.52
C ASP A 137 -0.03 -20.12 -2.62
N GLY A 138 0.22 -19.73 -3.88
CA GLY A 138 0.04 -20.61 -5.03
C GLY A 138 0.84 -21.89 -4.82
N ARG A 139 0.15 -23.01 -4.56
CA ARG A 139 0.66 -24.32 -4.93
C ARG A 139 0.34 -24.46 -6.42
N GLU A 140 1.36 -24.29 -7.24
CA GLU A 140 1.42 -24.95 -8.53
C GLU A 140 1.66 -26.44 -8.21
N ASP A 141 0.65 -27.28 -8.46
CA ASP A 141 0.83 -28.71 -8.66
C ASP A 141 1.10 -29.01 -10.14
#